data_AF-A0A484LJU4-F1
#
_entry.id   AF-A0A484LJU4-F1
#
_cell.length_a   1.000
_cell.length_b   1.000
_cell.length_c   1.000
_cell.angle_alpha   90.00
_cell.angle_beta   90.00
_cell.angle_gamma   90.00
#
_symmetry.space_group_name_H-M   'P 1'
#
loop_
_entity.id
_entity.type
_entity.pdbx_description
1 polymer ?
#
loop_
_entity_poly.entity_id
_entity_poly.type
_entity_poly.pdbx_seq_one_letter_code
_entity_poly.pdbx_strand_id
1 'polypeptide(L)'
;MKLQLKGQDNAKPHVDGNDPDLLAAGHEGDWNIELKFQPPNSPDLNVLDLGFFRSIDTLQDQAAPRSLANLVLAITTAFEELSHDTLNRVFLTLQGVMGEVLNNKGGNQFKIPHMNKTKMAREGTLPQNLGVSSEVYHTAQVYLQGHM
;
A
#
# COMPACT_ATOMS: atom_id res chain seq x y z
N MET A 1 18.44 -12.81 -2.10
CA MET A 1 17.12 -13.11 -1.50
C MET A 1 16.47 -11.82 -1.01
N LYS A 2 15.72 -11.13 -1.88
CA LYS A 2 14.81 -10.05 -1.49
C LYS A 2 13.39 -10.59 -1.68
N LEU A 3 12.69 -10.84 -0.57
CA LEU A 3 11.28 -11.16 -0.60
C LEU A 3 10.52 -9.87 -0.90
N GLN A 4 9.84 -9.81 -2.03
CA GLN A 4 8.98 -8.69 -2.37
C GLN A 4 7.55 -9.21 -2.51
N LEU A 5 6.65 -8.70 -1.68
CA LEU A 5 5.25 -9.09 -1.70
C LEU A 5 4.47 -8.17 -2.63
N LYS A 6 3.77 -8.75 -3.60
CA LYS A 6 2.81 -8.00 -4.44
C LYS A 6 1.41 -8.23 -3.86
N GLY A 7 0.77 -7.15 -3.39
CA GLY A 7 -0.61 -7.18 -2.92
C GLY A 7 -1.59 -7.01 -4.08
N GLN A 8 -2.60 -7.88 -4.16
CA GLN A 8 -3.78 -7.68 -5.02
C GLN A 8 -5.05 -7.67 -4.18
N ASP A 9 -6.05 -6.91 -4.62
CA ASP A 9 -7.42 -7.06 -4.12
C ASP A 9 -7.98 -8.44 -4.56
N ASN A 10 -9.05 -8.89 -3.90
CA ASN A 10 -9.72 -10.14 -4.26
C ASN A 10 -10.85 -9.95 -5.28
N ALA A 11 -10.84 -8.85 -6.05
CA ALA A 11 -11.85 -8.61 -7.07
C ALA A 11 -11.55 -9.43 -8.34
N LYS A 12 -12.59 -9.96 -9.00
CA LYS A 12 -12.44 -10.64 -10.29
C LYS A 12 -12.30 -9.61 -11.43
N PRO A 13 -11.51 -9.88 -12.48
CA PRO A 13 -10.77 -11.12 -12.73
C PRO A 13 -9.42 -11.14 -12.00
N HIS A 14 -9.21 -12.11 -11.10
CA HIS A 14 -7.94 -12.31 -10.41
C HIS A 14 -6.98 -13.13 -11.27
N VAL A 15 -5.68 -12.90 -11.06
CA VAL A 15 -4.64 -13.81 -11.54
C VAL A 15 -4.49 -14.93 -10.50
N ASP A 16 -4.41 -16.17 -10.95
CA ASP A 16 -4.17 -17.31 -10.04
C ASP A 16 -2.78 -17.15 -9.39
N GLY A 17 -2.70 -17.30 -8.07
CA GLY A 17 -1.42 -17.24 -7.37
C GLY A 17 -0.47 -18.39 -7.73
N ASN A 18 -1.00 -19.47 -8.31
CA ASN A 18 -0.24 -20.58 -8.85
C ASN A 18 -0.06 -20.52 -10.36
N ASP A 19 -0.37 -19.39 -10.99
CA ASP A 19 -0.11 -19.19 -12.42
C ASP A 19 1.39 -19.43 -12.71
N PRO A 20 1.73 -20.42 -13.55
CA PRO A 20 3.12 -20.80 -13.80
C PRO A 20 3.95 -19.65 -14.39
N ASP A 21 3.35 -18.81 -15.23
CA ASP A 21 4.03 -17.68 -15.85
C ASP A 21 4.31 -16.59 -14.82
N LEU A 22 3.37 -16.37 -13.89
CA LEU A 22 3.56 -15.41 -12.79
C LEU A 22 4.64 -15.87 -11.80
N LEU A 23 4.65 -17.17 -11.45
CA LEU A 23 5.71 -17.74 -10.62
C LEU A 23 7.07 -17.66 -11.33
N ALA A 24 7.14 -18.05 -12.60
CA ALA A 24 8.37 -17.97 -13.38
C ALA A 24 8.90 -16.53 -13.47
N ALA A 25 8.04 -15.55 -13.74
CA ALA A 25 8.41 -14.14 -13.75
C ALA A 25 8.80 -13.61 -12.35
N GLY A 26 8.11 -14.06 -11.30
CA GLY A 26 8.41 -13.67 -9.92
C GLY A 26 9.75 -14.22 -9.38
N HIS A 27 10.24 -15.28 -10.01
CA HIS A 27 11.53 -15.92 -9.74
C HIS A 27 12.57 -15.67 -10.86
N GLU A 28 12.28 -14.81 -11.83
CA GLU A 28 13.24 -14.47 -12.87
C GLU A 28 14.46 -13.79 -12.24
N GLY A 29 15.66 -14.30 -12.50
CA GLY A 29 16.89 -13.81 -11.87
C GLY A 29 17.00 -14.20 -10.38
N ASP A 30 17.43 -13.25 -9.54
CA ASP A 30 17.64 -13.46 -8.09
C ASP A 30 16.46 -12.98 -7.22
N TRP A 31 15.31 -12.76 -7.85
CA TRP A 31 14.09 -12.30 -7.19
C TRP A 31 13.33 -13.45 -6.54
N ASN A 32 12.66 -13.16 -5.42
CA ASN A 32 11.74 -14.07 -4.76
C ASN A 32 10.43 -13.32 -4.50
N ILE A 33 9.64 -13.11 -5.56
CA ILE A 33 8.39 -12.37 -5.48
C ILE A 33 7.25 -13.34 -5.19
N GLU A 34 6.54 -13.10 -4.11
CA GLU A 34 5.34 -13.87 -3.77
C GLU A 34 4.10 -13.01 -3.93
N LEU A 35 3.09 -13.53 -4.63
CA LEU A 35 1.77 -12.92 -4.68
C LEU A 35 1.06 -13.17 -3.35
N LYS A 36 0.56 -12.10 -2.72
CA LYS A 36 -0.28 -12.19 -1.52
C LYS A 36 -1.60 -11.50 -1.78
N PHE A 37 -2.66 -12.19 -1.40
CA PHE A 37 -4.01 -11.67 -1.48
C PHE A 37 -4.31 -10.83 -0.25
N GLN A 38 -4.97 -9.69 -0.45
CA GLN A 38 -5.45 -8.88 0.66
C GLN A 38 -6.66 -9.54 1.34
N PRO A 39 -6.89 -9.28 2.63
CA PRO A 39 -8.12 -9.70 3.27
C PRO A 39 -9.35 -9.05 2.58
N PRO A 40 -10.48 -9.75 2.48
CA PRO A 40 -11.72 -9.17 1.93
C PRO A 40 -12.10 -7.85 2.63
N ASN A 41 -12.71 -6.92 1.88
CA ASN A 41 -13.23 -5.63 2.39
C ASN A 41 -12.18 -4.78 3.15
N SER A 42 -10.91 -4.84 2.72
CA SER A 42 -9.81 -4.11 3.36
C SER A 42 -9.13 -3.13 2.40
N PRO A 43 -9.85 -2.14 1.85
CA PRO A 43 -9.28 -1.19 0.88
C PRO A 43 -8.12 -0.38 1.47
N ASP A 44 -8.10 -0.17 2.79
CA ASP A 44 -7.02 0.55 3.48
C ASP A 44 -5.68 -0.22 3.47
N LEU A 45 -5.69 -1.51 3.14
CA LEU A 45 -4.50 -2.34 2.96
C LEU A 45 -4.02 -2.39 1.50
N ASN A 46 -4.74 -1.77 0.57
CA ASN A 46 -4.28 -1.57 -0.79
C ASN A 46 -3.51 -0.27 -0.92
N VAL A 47 -2.19 -0.36 -1.07
CA VAL A 47 -1.33 0.81 -1.28
C VAL A 47 -1.77 1.65 -2.49
N LEU A 48 -2.36 1.01 -3.50
CA LEU A 48 -2.82 1.69 -4.69
C LEU A 48 -4.04 2.59 -4.38
N ASP A 49 -5.03 2.04 -3.68
CA ASP A 49 -6.24 2.78 -3.27
C ASP A 49 -5.96 3.80 -2.16
N LEU A 50 -5.04 3.46 -1.25
CA LEU A 50 -4.74 4.25 -0.06
C LEU A 50 -4.12 5.60 -0.41
N GLY A 51 -3.33 5.67 -1.50
CA GLY A 51 -2.65 6.91 -1.83
C GLY A 51 -2.10 7.04 -3.24
N PHE A 52 -1.85 5.94 -3.96
CA PHE A 52 -1.31 6.05 -5.31
C PHE A 52 -2.33 6.65 -6.29
N PHE A 53 -3.50 6.02 -6.43
CA PHE A 53 -4.56 6.53 -7.30
C PHE A 53 -5.06 7.89 -6.85
N ARG A 54 -5.21 8.10 -5.54
CA ARG A 54 -5.56 9.43 -4.99
C ARG A 54 -4.55 10.52 -5.38
N SER A 55 -3.26 10.19 -5.46
CA SER A 55 -2.23 11.15 -5.88
C SER A 55 -2.36 11.49 -7.37
N ILE A 56 -2.62 10.47 -8.21
CA ILE A 56 -2.85 10.66 -9.64
C ILE A 56 -4.16 11.43 -9.89
N ASP A 57 -5.23 11.07 -9.21
CA ASP A 57 -6.54 11.74 -9.28
C ASP A 57 -6.41 13.23 -8.93
N THR A 58 -5.66 13.55 -7.87
CA THR A 58 -5.42 14.95 -7.48
C THR A 58 -4.71 15.74 -8.58
N LEU A 59 -3.72 15.14 -9.26
CA LEU A 59 -2.99 15.78 -10.37
C LEU A 59 -3.86 15.89 -11.62
N GLN A 60 -4.68 14.86 -11.89
CA GLN A 60 -5.66 14.86 -12.98
C GLN A 60 -6.75 15.91 -12.77
N ASP A 61 -7.23 16.10 -11.55
CA ASP A 61 -8.23 17.13 -11.20
C ASP A 61 -7.67 18.54 -11.42
N GLN A 62 -6.39 18.76 -11.12
CA GLN A 62 -5.71 20.02 -11.41
C GLN A 62 -5.58 20.26 -12.93
N ALA A 63 -5.32 19.22 -13.71
CA ALA A 63 -5.21 19.30 -15.17
C ALA A 63 -6.57 19.52 -15.88
N ALA A 64 -7.69 19.16 -15.24
CA ALA A 64 -9.06 19.31 -15.74
C ALA A 64 -9.25 18.90 -17.22
N PRO A 65 -8.88 17.67 -17.61
CA PRO A 65 -8.95 17.23 -19.01
C PRO A 65 -10.40 17.17 -19.51
N ARG A 66 -10.62 17.64 -20.75
CA ARG A 66 -11.94 17.68 -21.39
C ARG A 66 -12.10 16.71 -22.57
N SER A 67 -11.13 15.81 -22.75
CA SER A 67 -11.16 14.78 -23.79
C SER A 67 -10.43 13.54 -23.28
N LEU A 68 -10.72 12.38 -23.89
CA LEU A 68 -10.02 11.14 -23.59
C LEU A 68 -8.50 11.26 -23.82
N ALA A 69 -8.08 11.90 -24.92
CA ALA A 69 -6.68 12.12 -25.22
C ALA A 69 -5.97 12.96 -24.14
N ASN A 70 -6.63 14.02 -23.67
CA ASN A 70 -6.10 14.87 -22.61
C ASN A 70 -6.09 14.16 -21.25
N LEU A 71 -7.06 13.27 -21.00
CA LEU A 71 -7.10 12.45 -19.79
C LEU A 71 -5.93 11.46 -19.77
N VAL A 72 -5.72 10.74 -20.86
CA VAL A 72 -4.57 9.80 -20.98
C VAL A 72 -3.26 10.56 -20.79
N LEU A 73 -3.10 11.71 -21.44
CA LEU A 73 -1.91 12.55 -21.26
C LEU A 73 -1.74 12.98 -19.80
N ALA A 74 -2.79 13.49 -19.16
CA ALA A 74 -2.74 13.95 -17.77
C ALA A 74 -2.37 12.82 -16.80
N ILE A 75 -2.91 11.61 -16.98
CA ILE A 75 -2.56 10.44 -16.16
C ILE A 75 -1.10 10.04 -16.36
N THR A 76 -0.62 9.99 -17.61
CA THR A 76 0.78 9.66 -17.92
C THR A 76 1.73 10.68 -17.29
N THR A 77 1.44 11.98 -17.45
CA THR A 77 2.24 13.05 -16.82
C THR A 77 2.22 12.94 -15.30
N ALA A 78 1.04 12.73 -14.69
CA ALA A 78 0.92 12.56 -13.25
C ALA A 78 1.71 11.36 -12.72
N PHE A 79 1.76 10.27 -13.49
CA PHE A 79 2.57 9.10 -13.17
C PHE A 79 4.07 9.40 -13.21
N GLU A 80 4.52 10.12 -14.25
CA GLU A 80 5.94 10.53 -14.40
C GLU A 80 6.38 11.56 -13.35
N GLU A 81 5.49 12.47 -12.94
CA GLU A 81 5.75 13.49 -11.93
C GLU A 81 5.71 12.95 -10.49
N LEU A 82 5.22 11.71 -10.29
CA LEU A 82 5.07 11.14 -8.96
C LEU A 82 6.42 10.92 -8.29
N SER A 83 6.73 11.73 -7.29
CA SER A 83 8.01 11.65 -6.59
C SER A 83 8.12 10.42 -5.69
N HIS A 84 9.36 9.93 -5.53
CA HIS A 84 9.68 8.85 -4.59
C HIS A 84 9.30 9.23 -3.14
N ASP A 85 9.39 10.51 -2.79
CA ASP A 85 8.95 11.03 -1.49
C ASP A 85 7.44 10.88 -1.28
N THR A 86 6.64 11.10 -2.34
CA THR A 86 5.19 10.91 -2.29
C THR A 86 4.87 9.43 -2.06
N LEU A 87 5.51 8.54 -2.83
CA LEU A 87 5.36 7.09 -2.64
C LEU A 87 5.76 6.65 -1.23
N ASN A 88 6.90 7.10 -0.72
CA ASN A 88 7.36 6.78 0.63
C ASN A 88 6.34 7.19 1.69
N ARG A 89 5.72 8.38 1.55
CA ARG A 89 4.66 8.85 2.45
C ARG A 89 3.41 7.96 2.40
N VAL A 90 3.06 7.40 1.24
CA VAL A 90 1.96 6.44 1.10
C VAL A 90 2.32 5.12 1.81
N PHE A 91 3.53 4.59 1.62
CA PHE A 91 3.99 3.39 2.32
C PHE A 91 4.02 3.54 3.84
N LEU A 92 4.45 4.68 4.37
CA LEU A 92 4.37 4.94 5.80
C LEU A 92 2.92 5.01 6.29
N THR A 93 1.99 5.48 5.46
CA THR A 93 0.55 5.43 5.80
C THR A 93 0.05 4.00 5.87
N LEU A 94 0.43 3.15 4.92
CA LEU A 94 0.09 1.73 4.92
C LEU A 94 0.61 1.03 6.18
N GLN A 95 1.86 1.29 6.58
CA GLN A 95 2.43 0.73 7.81
C GLN A 95 1.66 1.20 9.06
N GLY A 96 1.25 2.47 9.10
CA GLY A 96 0.40 2.99 10.17
C GLY A 96 -0.96 2.28 10.23
N VAL A 97 -1.60 2.10 9.07
CA VAL A 97 -2.85 1.33 8.95
C VAL A 97 -2.67 -0.10 9.44
N MET A 98 -1.60 -0.79 9.05
CA MET A 98 -1.31 -2.15 9.56
C MET A 98 -1.15 -2.18 11.08
N GLY A 99 -0.54 -1.15 11.67
CA GLY A 99 -0.48 -0.97 13.12
C GLY A 99 -1.86 -0.83 13.76
N GLU A 100 -2.76 -0.04 13.16
CA GLU A 100 -4.14 0.11 13.62
C GLU A 100 -4.93 -1.20 13.49
N VAL A 101 -4.76 -1.97 12.42
CA VAL A 101 -5.38 -3.29 12.28
C VAL A 101 -4.96 -4.22 13.44
N LEU A 102 -3.67 -4.21 13.82
CA LEU A 102 -3.18 -5.00 14.96
C LEU A 102 -3.81 -4.51 16.29
N ASN A 103 -3.85 -3.19 16.52
CA ASN A 103 -4.50 -2.60 17.69
C ASN A 103 -5.99 -2.96 17.80
N ASN A 104 -6.67 -3.04 16.66
CA ASN A 104 -8.10 -3.33 16.58
C ASN A 104 -8.39 -4.81 16.32
N LYS A 105 -7.42 -5.71 16.56
CA LYS A 105 -7.60 -7.17 16.50
C LYS A 105 -8.15 -7.65 15.14
N GLY A 106 -7.69 -7.03 14.05
CA GLY A 106 -8.15 -7.32 12.69
C GLY A 106 -9.37 -6.50 12.23
N GLY A 107 -9.96 -5.68 13.10
CA GLY A 107 -11.02 -4.77 12.74
C GLY A 107 -10.55 -3.62 11.84
N ASN A 108 -11.46 -3.03 11.07
CA ASN A 108 -11.23 -1.91 10.16
C ASN A 108 -11.88 -0.59 10.65
N GLN A 109 -12.40 -0.58 11.88
CA GLN A 109 -13.09 0.59 12.46
C GLN A 109 -12.10 1.56 13.11
N PHE A 110 -11.18 2.09 12.32
CA PHE A 110 -10.21 3.08 12.76
C PHE A 110 -10.12 4.24 11.77
N LYS A 111 -9.61 5.37 12.22
CA LYS A 111 -9.26 6.48 11.33
C LYS A 111 -7.86 6.23 10.79
N ILE A 112 -7.62 6.59 9.54
CA ILE A 112 -6.27 6.53 8.96
C ILE A 112 -5.32 7.38 9.83
N PRO A 113 -4.21 6.81 10.33
CA PRO A 113 -3.31 7.53 11.22
C PRO A 113 -2.57 8.65 10.47
N HIS A 114 -2.63 9.86 11.02
CA HIS A 114 -1.96 11.04 10.49
C HIS A 114 -0.75 11.41 11.36
N MET A 115 0.42 11.60 10.72
CA MET A 115 1.68 11.88 11.44
C MET A 115 2.47 13.07 10.86
N ASN A 116 1.80 14.01 10.18
CA ASN A 116 2.44 15.22 9.61
C ASN A 116 3.69 14.94 8.76
N LYS A 117 3.65 13.87 7.95
CA LYS A 117 4.80 13.35 7.18
C LYS A 117 5.53 14.41 6.36
N THR A 118 4.81 15.37 5.78
CA THR A 118 5.40 16.49 5.02
C THR A 118 6.33 17.35 5.88
N LYS A 119 5.91 17.66 7.12
CA LYS A 119 6.72 18.44 8.05
C LYS A 119 7.98 17.67 8.45
N MET A 120 7.83 16.39 8.80
CA MET A 120 8.95 15.53 9.19
C MET A 120 9.96 15.34 8.05
N ALA A 121 9.49 15.21 6.81
CA ALA A 121 10.37 15.13 5.64
C ALA A 121 11.22 16.40 5.48
N ARG A 122 10.59 17.57 5.61
CA ARG A 122 11.29 18.87 5.56
C ARG A 122 12.33 19.03 6.67
N GLU A 123 12.05 18.46 7.85
CA GLU A 123 12.94 18.49 9.02
C GLU A 123 13.99 17.38 8.99
N GLY A 124 13.97 16.48 7.99
CA GLY A 124 14.88 15.34 7.88
C GLY A 124 14.65 14.25 8.94
N THR A 125 13.49 14.26 9.60
CA THR A 125 13.14 13.34 10.70
C THR A 125 12.13 12.27 10.31
N LEU A 126 11.70 12.23 9.04
CA LEU A 126 10.75 11.23 8.55
C LEU A 126 11.38 9.83 8.63
N PRO A 127 10.78 8.88 9.37
CA PRO A 127 11.31 7.52 9.44
C PRO A 127 11.16 6.81 8.09
N GLN A 128 12.06 5.87 7.80
CA GLN A 128 11.93 4.98 6.64
C GLN A 128 10.93 3.84 6.88
N ASN A 129 10.67 3.50 8.14
CA ASN A 129 9.73 2.48 8.56
C ASN A 129 9.15 2.85 9.94
N LEU A 130 7.84 2.74 10.13
CA LEU A 130 7.17 3.03 11.41
C LEU A 130 7.32 1.88 12.42
N GLY A 131 7.45 0.65 11.92
CA GLY A 131 7.36 -0.56 12.72
C GLY A 131 6.02 -0.66 13.46
N VAL A 132 5.97 -1.60 14.40
CA VAL A 132 4.92 -1.69 15.40
C VAL A 132 5.59 -1.98 16.74
N SER A 133 5.03 -1.50 17.85
CA SER A 133 5.60 -1.81 19.16
C SER A 133 5.48 -3.31 19.45
N SER A 134 6.48 -3.84 20.17
CA SER A 134 6.47 -5.26 20.57
C SER A 134 5.23 -5.62 21.39
N GLU A 135 4.70 -4.67 22.16
CA GLU A 135 3.49 -4.83 22.96
C GLU A 135 2.24 -5.05 22.08
N VAL A 136 2.05 -4.20 21.05
CA VAL A 136 0.93 -4.32 20.12
C VAL A 136 1.03 -5.63 19.33
N TYR A 137 2.23 -5.96 18.86
CA TYR A 137 2.47 -7.23 18.17
C TYR A 137 2.15 -8.43 19.06
N HIS A 138 2.65 -8.45 20.30
CA HIS A 138 2.39 -9.54 21.24
C HIS A 138 0.91 -9.67 21.58
N THR A 139 0.22 -8.55 21.80
CA THR A 139 -1.22 -8.53 22.09
C THR A 139 -2.02 -9.12 20.94
N ALA A 140 -1.72 -8.74 19.69
CA ALA A 140 -2.35 -9.30 18.52
C ALA A 140 -2.06 -10.81 18.37
N GLN A 141 -0.82 -11.24 18.63
CA GLN A 141 -0.42 -12.64 18.59
C GLN A 141 -1.19 -13.50 19.62
N VAL A 142 -1.29 -13.04 20.87
CA VAL A 142 -2.05 -13.73 21.92
C VAL A 142 -3.53 -13.81 21.57
N TYR A 143 -4.10 -12.73 21.02
CA TYR A 143 -5.48 -12.74 20.55
C TYR A 143 -5.71 -13.81 19.48
N LEU A 144 -4.85 -13.89 18.46
CA LEU A 144 -4.97 -14.91 17.40
C LEU A 144 -4.86 -16.33 17.96
N GLN A 145 -3.93 -16.60 18.88
CA GLN A 145 -3.78 -17.92 19.49
C GLN A 145 -5.00 -18.37 20.30
N GLY A 146 -5.77 -17.43 20.86
CA GLY A 146 -7.01 -17.74 21.59
C GLY A 146 -8.25 -17.91 20.71
N HIS A 147 -8.16 -17.65 19.40
CA HIS A 147 -9.29 -17.64 18.47
C HIS A 147 -9.06 -18.48 17.19
N MET A 148 -7.96 -19.26 17.14
CA MET A 148 -7.71 -20.32 16.15
C MET A 148 -8.06 -21.68 16.75
#